data_AF-A0A9X7VZ48-F1
#
_entry.id   AF-A0A9X7VZ48-F1
#
_cell.length_a   1.000
_cell.length_b   1.000
_cell.length_c   1.000
_cell.angle_alpha   90.00
_cell.angle_beta   90.00
_cell.angle_gamma   90.00
#
_symmetry.space_group_name_H-M   'P 1'
#
loop_
_entity.id
_entity.type
_entity.pdbx_description
1 polymer ?
#
loop_
_entity_poly.entity_id
_entity_poly.type
_entity_poly.pdbx_seq_one_letter_code
_entity_poly.pdbx_strand_id
1 'polypeptide(L)'
;MKQLNEITRGRYSVVVGDTIQAEIWDIKEHLPEIENLYYKMLEDEKSRQVLFDILAYRVTRRQEFILSAFSPDCEQYFDSTVALFEKDCVYVDCGGLDGYTAAKFMLQCPSYKRIYIYEPIKEYYEECLQNTRKFNVDNIEVRNAAVTNFNGNLSFDVNVKGSSRASELGEVTVPAVSLDADISEPIQFIKMDIEGSEKQALRGAEQHIKADTPMLAICVYHLPSDLWQVAQLINSINSEYTFRLRHHQTNTDETVLYAIPKCHQNPDVSSRSEYSLETALACREFTDEIEALNNKELFQSKAYILQQLTNYREKSAQQCSIISELRHWNQQLQEAKVFLERQITNRDESINEIMRSVADNRVANESLQGELNQLHKWVVDLESAKTFWWSQAQSLEANISDLKEWTSQLEEAKLYWQTQASDKDRTIQELTDRISKLEGGKSDK
;
A
#
# COMPACT_ATOMS: atom_id res chain seq x y z
N MET A 1 19.49 -11.70 15.78
CA MET A 1 18.24 -12.50 15.78
C MET A 1 16.98 -11.72 16.18
N LYS A 2 16.77 -11.29 17.44
CA LYS A 2 15.54 -10.57 17.84
C LYS A 2 15.31 -9.24 17.07
N GLN A 3 16.37 -8.44 16.91
CA GLN A 3 16.30 -7.20 16.12
C GLN A 3 16.04 -7.46 14.62
N LEU A 4 16.62 -8.53 14.04
CA LEU A 4 16.40 -8.90 12.63
C LEU A 4 14.94 -9.36 12.38
N ASN A 5 14.37 -10.11 13.33
CA ASN A 5 12.99 -10.60 13.27
C ASN A 5 11.94 -9.49 13.53
N GLU A 6 12.29 -8.45 14.29
CA GLU A 6 11.41 -7.29 14.49
C GLU A 6 11.34 -6.40 13.25
N ILE A 7 12.43 -6.24 12.51
CA ILE A 7 12.50 -5.38 11.32
C ILE A 7 11.75 -5.98 10.12
N THR A 8 11.69 -7.31 10.03
CA THR A 8 11.22 -8.06 8.84
C THR A 8 9.78 -8.56 8.96
N ARG A 9 9.12 -8.36 10.11
CA ARG A 9 7.79 -8.91 10.39
C ARG A 9 6.72 -8.26 9.50
N GLY A 10 6.16 -9.04 8.57
CA GLY A 10 4.97 -8.69 7.79
C GLY A 10 5.18 -7.89 6.50
N ARG A 11 6.42 -7.80 5.97
CA ARG A 11 6.73 -6.96 4.78
C ARG A 11 6.81 -7.68 3.43
N TYR A 12 6.78 -9.00 3.38
CA TYR A 12 6.91 -9.73 2.12
C TYR A 12 5.67 -10.61 1.89
N SER A 13 4.85 -10.19 0.93
CA SER A 13 3.85 -11.05 0.30
C SER A 13 4.54 -11.80 -0.83
N VAL A 14 4.32 -13.13 -0.89
CA VAL A 14 4.99 -14.03 -1.83
C VAL A 14 4.57 -13.70 -3.25
N VAL A 15 5.52 -13.27 -4.08
CA VAL A 15 5.39 -13.19 -5.53
C VAL A 15 6.66 -13.84 -6.10
N VAL A 16 6.47 -14.93 -6.82
CA VAL A 16 7.55 -15.67 -7.51
C VAL A 16 8.13 -14.75 -8.58
N GLY A 17 9.38 -14.32 -8.41
CA GLY A 17 10.11 -13.49 -9.39
C GLY A 17 10.99 -12.38 -8.80
N ASP A 18 10.86 -12.03 -7.52
CA ASP A 18 11.68 -10.97 -6.90
C ASP A 18 13.04 -11.52 -6.45
N THR A 19 14.13 -11.06 -7.07
CA THR A 19 15.52 -11.32 -6.66
C THR A 19 15.76 -11.09 -5.16
N ILE A 20 15.05 -10.11 -4.58
CA ILE A 20 15.07 -9.80 -3.15
C ILE A 20 14.59 -10.98 -2.30
N GLN A 21 13.50 -11.64 -2.68
CA GLN A 21 12.97 -12.78 -1.94
C GLN A 21 13.92 -13.97 -2.04
N ALA A 22 14.50 -14.20 -3.23
CA ALA A 22 15.49 -15.26 -3.44
C ALA A 22 16.75 -15.04 -2.58
N GLU A 23 17.26 -13.80 -2.50
CA GLU A 23 18.41 -13.47 -1.65
C GLU A 23 18.11 -13.65 -0.15
N ILE A 24 16.95 -13.20 0.33
CA ILE A 24 16.57 -13.39 1.74
C ILE A 24 16.37 -14.87 2.06
N TRP A 25 15.77 -15.63 1.14
CA TRP A 25 15.55 -17.06 1.29
C TRP A 25 16.87 -17.83 1.31
N ASP A 26 17.79 -17.54 0.39
CA ASP A 26 19.13 -18.15 0.33
C ASP A 26 19.88 -17.96 1.65
N ILE A 27 19.90 -16.73 2.19
CA ILE A 27 20.53 -16.44 3.48
C ILE A 27 19.88 -17.24 4.62
N LYS A 28 18.56 -17.37 4.61
CA LYS A 28 17.82 -18.04 5.68
C LYS A 28 18.05 -19.56 5.68
N GLU A 29 18.02 -20.19 4.52
CA GLU A 29 18.12 -21.64 4.39
C GLU A 29 19.57 -22.13 4.41
N HIS A 30 20.53 -21.30 3.98
CA HIS A 30 21.96 -21.66 3.88
C HIS A 30 22.85 -20.90 4.87
N LEU A 31 22.28 -20.48 6.00
CA LEU A 31 23.03 -19.79 7.05
C LEU A 31 24.25 -20.60 7.55
N PRO A 32 24.17 -21.93 7.79
CA PRO A 32 25.33 -22.72 8.21
C PRO A 32 26.48 -22.70 7.20
N GLU A 33 26.18 -22.74 5.91
CA GLU A 33 27.14 -22.69 4.81
C GLU A 33 27.82 -21.32 4.73
N ILE A 34 27.04 -20.25 4.89
CA ILE A 34 27.53 -18.87 4.96
C ILE A 34 28.39 -18.65 6.21
N GLU A 35 28.00 -19.20 7.38
CA GLU A 35 28.81 -19.16 8.60
C GLU A 35 30.12 -19.93 8.41
N ASN A 36 30.10 -21.07 7.72
CA ASN A 36 31.32 -21.82 7.42
C ASN A 36 32.26 -21.03 6.50
N LEU A 37 31.71 -20.35 5.49
CA LEU A 37 32.48 -19.41 4.66
C LEU A 37 33.12 -18.31 5.53
N TYR A 38 32.30 -17.64 6.35
CA TYR A 38 32.74 -16.52 7.20
C TYR A 38 33.83 -16.92 8.20
N TYR A 39 33.64 -18.01 8.95
CA TYR A 39 34.52 -18.36 10.06
C TYR A 39 35.69 -19.27 9.69
N LYS A 40 35.58 -20.08 8.62
CA LYS A 40 36.59 -21.11 8.32
C LYS A 40 37.30 -20.95 6.98
N MET A 41 36.66 -20.32 5.99
CA MET A 41 37.21 -20.25 4.63
C MET A 41 37.81 -18.89 4.31
N LEU A 42 37.17 -17.79 4.73
CA LEU A 42 37.68 -16.44 4.54
C LEU A 42 38.83 -16.13 5.50
N GLU A 43 39.99 -15.83 4.95
CA GLU A 43 41.24 -15.65 5.71
C GLU A 43 41.27 -14.32 6.47
N ASP A 44 41.00 -13.20 5.79
CA ASP A 44 41.21 -11.86 6.31
C ASP A 44 39.93 -11.18 6.80
N GLU A 45 40.11 -10.23 7.71
CA GLU A 45 39.00 -9.48 8.32
C GLU A 45 38.24 -8.62 7.32
N LYS A 46 38.93 -8.07 6.31
CA LYS A 46 38.29 -7.27 5.27
C LYS A 46 37.32 -8.14 4.46
N SER A 47 37.69 -9.37 4.12
CA SER A 47 36.79 -10.32 3.44
C SER A 47 35.55 -10.65 4.27
N ARG A 48 35.72 -10.87 5.58
CA ARG A 48 34.60 -11.12 6.51
C ARG A 48 33.66 -9.91 6.60
N GLN A 49 34.22 -8.70 6.69
CA GLN A 49 33.45 -7.46 6.70
C GLN A 49 32.68 -7.26 5.39
N VAL A 50 33.32 -7.49 4.23
CA VAL A 50 32.65 -7.43 2.92
C VAL A 50 31.49 -8.42 2.86
N LEU A 51 31.70 -9.68 3.27
CA LEU A 51 30.63 -10.68 3.32
C LEU A 51 29.47 -10.21 4.21
N PHE A 52 29.77 -9.71 5.41
CA PHE A 52 28.76 -9.18 6.32
C PHE A 52 27.97 -8.02 5.69
N ASP A 53 28.65 -7.07 5.08
CA ASP A 53 28.04 -5.88 4.48
C ASP A 53 27.16 -6.24 3.28
N ILE A 54 27.59 -7.17 2.41
CA ILE A 54 26.75 -7.68 1.31
C ILE A 54 25.49 -8.37 1.86
N LEU A 55 25.61 -9.21 2.89
CA LEU A 55 24.47 -9.87 3.52
C LEU A 55 23.53 -8.86 4.20
N ALA A 56 24.09 -7.86 4.89
CA ALA A 56 23.34 -6.79 5.53
C ALA A 56 22.58 -5.95 4.50
N TYR A 57 23.19 -5.65 3.35
CA TYR A 57 22.50 -5.02 2.23
C TYR A 57 21.35 -5.90 1.69
N ARG A 58 21.59 -7.19 1.44
CA ARG A 58 20.56 -8.11 0.93
C ARG A 58 19.32 -8.16 1.84
N VAL A 59 19.50 -8.03 3.16
CA VAL A 59 18.40 -8.02 4.14
C VAL A 59 17.77 -6.64 4.31
N THR A 60 18.57 -5.58 4.39
CA THR A 60 18.11 -4.24 4.83
C THR A 60 17.89 -3.25 3.69
N ARG A 61 18.52 -3.48 2.54
CA ARG A 61 18.61 -2.58 1.37
C ARG A 61 19.13 -1.19 1.71
N ARG A 62 19.90 -1.05 2.78
CA ARG A 62 20.56 0.21 3.11
C ARG A 62 21.86 0.33 2.33
N GLN A 63 21.95 1.36 1.50
CA GLN A 63 23.12 1.62 0.65
C GLN A 63 24.42 1.78 1.44
N GLU A 64 24.34 2.20 2.72
CA GLU A 64 25.48 2.32 3.61
C GLU A 64 26.34 1.05 3.68
N PHE A 65 25.73 -0.13 3.58
CA PHE A 65 26.46 -1.39 3.61
C PHE A 65 27.21 -1.67 2.31
N ILE A 66 26.61 -1.41 1.14
CA ILE A 66 27.32 -1.52 -0.15
C ILE A 66 28.51 -0.56 -0.20
N LEU A 67 28.31 0.68 0.25
CA LEU A 67 29.38 1.68 0.30
C LEU A 67 30.48 1.30 1.31
N SER A 68 30.13 0.58 2.38
CA SER A 68 31.09 0.03 3.35
C SER A 68 31.88 -1.15 2.77
N ALA A 69 31.24 -2.01 1.98
CA ALA A 69 31.89 -3.14 1.32
C ALA A 69 32.88 -2.68 0.23
N PHE A 70 32.58 -1.56 -0.44
CA PHE A 70 33.38 -1.04 -1.56
C PHE A 70 34.84 -0.82 -1.19
N SER A 71 35.73 -1.33 -2.03
CA SER A 71 37.19 -1.23 -1.90
C SER A 71 37.78 -0.26 -2.93
N PRO A 72 37.88 1.05 -2.62
CA PRO A 72 38.19 2.10 -3.60
C PRO A 72 39.59 2.03 -4.21
N ASP A 73 40.56 1.43 -3.50
CA ASP A 73 41.96 1.39 -3.91
C ASP A 73 42.37 0.03 -4.51
N CYS A 74 41.40 -0.80 -4.89
CA CYS A 74 41.62 -2.16 -5.35
C CYS A 74 41.24 -2.33 -6.83
N GLU A 75 42.23 -2.47 -7.71
CA GLU A 75 41.99 -2.82 -9.12
C GLU A 75 41.26 -4.16 -9.18
N GLN A 76 40.10 -4.19 -9.85
CA GLN A 76 39.29 -5.40 -9.95
C GLN A 76 40.09 -6.52 -10.62
N TYR A 77 40.04 -7.72 -10.05
CA TYR A 77 40.78 -8.94 -10.44
C TYR A 77 42.30 -8.91 -10.20
N PHE A 78 42.92 -7.73 -10.21
CA PHE A 78 44.38 -7.57 -10.19
C PHE A 78 44.92 -6.80 -8.98
N ASP A 79 44.09 -6.63 -7.95
CA ASP A 79 44.48 -5.99 -6.70
C ASP A 79 45.69 -6.70 -6.07
N SER A 80 46.74 -5.93 -5.79
CA SER A 80 48.02 -6.48 -5.29
C SER A 80 47.93 -7.16 -3.91
N THR A 81 46.82 -6.98 -3.18
CA THR A 81 46.59 -7.68 -1.91
C THR A 81 46.00 -9.07 -2.10
N VAL A 82 45.52 -9.42 -3.30
CA VAL A 82 44.88 -10.73 -3.57
C VAL A 82 45.40 -11.41 -4.84
N ALA A 83 45.87 -10.64 -5.82
CA ALA A 83 46.38 -11.13 -7.09
C ALA A 83 47.90 -11.29 -7.05
N LEU A 84 48.37 -12.53 -7.17
CA LEU A 84 49.78 -12.88 -7.20
C LEU A 84 50.09 -13.48 -8.58
N PHE A 85 51.04 -12.87 -9.30
CA PHE A 85 51.40 -13.30 -10.64
C PHE A 85 52.76 -13.98 -10.64
N GLU A 86 52.84 -15.16 -11.22
CA GLU A 86 54.10 -15.82 -11.54
C GLU A 86 54.62 -15.37 -12.92
N LYS A 87 55.91 -15.60 -13.18
CA LYS A 87 56.44 -15.45 -14.54
C LYS A 87 55.84 -16.50 -15.45
N ASP A 88 55.78 -16.19 -16.75
CA ASP A 88 55.27 -17.10 -17.79
C ASP A 88 53.84 -17.58 -17.49
N CYS A 89 53.03 -16.72 -16.85
CA CYS A 89 51.66 -17.00 -16.47
C CYS A 89 50.77 -17.24 -17.71
N VAL A 90 50.03 -18.34 -17.70
CA VAL A 90 48.90 -18.61 -18.59
C VAL A 90 47.64 -18.09 -17.91
N TYR A 91 47.03 -17.07 -18.51
CA TYR A 91 45.82 -16.40 -18.02
C TYR A 91 44.62 -16.76 -18.87
N VAL A 92 43.49 -17.05 -18.21
CA VAL A 92 42.22 -17.36 -18.84
C VAL A 92 41.16 -16.36 -18.38
N ASP A 93 40.63 -15.59 -19.32
CA ASP A 93 39.54 -14.64 -19.12
C ASP A 93 38.23 -15.23 -19.65
N CYS A 94 37.40 -15.75 -18.74
CA CYS A 94 36.05 -16.21 -19.08
C CYS A 94 35.09 -15.01 -18.96
N GLY A 95 34.48 -14.63 -20.10
CA GLY A 95 33.67 -13.42 -20.20
C GLY A 95 34.54 -12.19 -20.48
N GLY A 96 35.27 -12.23 -21.60
CA GLY A 96 36.26 -11.19 -21.94
C GLY A 96 35.67 -9.92 -22.57
N LEU A 97 34.42 -9.96 -23.04
CA LEU A 97 33.68 -8.85 -23.65
C LEU A 97 34.43 -8.14 -24.79
N ASP A 98 35.21 -7.11 -24.47
CA ASP A 98 35.94 -6.25 -25.41
C ASP A 98 37.48 -6.38 -25.30
N GLY A 99 37.98 -7.20 -24.37
CA GLY A 99 39.40 -7.41 -24.10
C GLY A 99 40.01 -6.43 -23.09
N TYR A 100 39.22 -5.54 -22.48
CA TYR A 100 39.68 -4.57 -21.49
C TYR A 100 40.41 -5.22 -20.29
N THR A 101 39.81 -6.27 -19.72
CA THR A 101 40.39 -6.97 -18.56
C THR A 101 41.70 -7.67 -18.92
N ALA A 102 41.79 -8.27 -20.11
CA ALA A 102 43.05 -8.84 -20.61
C ALA A 102 44.15 -7.78 -20.80
N ALA A 103 43.82 -6.59 -21.32
CA ALA A 103 44.79 -5.49 -21.44
C ALA A 103 45.31 -5.03 -20.06
N LYS A 104 44.43 -4.94 -19.06
CA LYS A 104 44.82 -4.66 -17.66
C LYS A 104 45.73 -5.76 -17.11
N PHE A 105 45.42 -7.04 -17.36
CA PHE A 105 46.30 -8.14 -16.96
C PHE A 105 47.70 -8.02 -17.57
N MET A 106 47.81 -7.71 -18.87
CA MET A 106 49.11 -7.52 -19.55
C MET A 106 49.96 -6.42 -18.90
N LEU A 107 49.33 -5.36 -18.37
CA LEU A 107 50.02 -4.30 -17.65
C LEU A 107 50.54 -4.76 -16.28
N GLN A 108 49.84 -5.69 -15.63
CA GLN A 108 50.16 -6.20 -14.30
C GLN A 108 51.15 -7.39 -14.33
N CYS A 109 51.04 -8.25 -15.35
CA CYS A 109 51.94 -9.38 -15.60
C CYS A 109 52.49 -9.31 -17.04
N PRO A 110 53.51 -8.48 -17.32
CA PRO A 110 54.07 -8.34 -18.66
C PRO A 110 54.85 -9.56 -19.14
N SER A 111 55.28 -10.41 -18.19
CA SER A 111 55.95 -11.69 -18.42
C SER A 111 55.00 -12.84 -18.74
N TYR A 112 53.73 -12.58 -19.05
CA TYR A 112 52.77 -13.64 -19.32
C TYR A 112 53.21 -14.51 -20.50
N LYS A 113 52.90 -15.80 -20.43
CA LYS A 113 53.20 -16.76 -21.50
C LYS A 113 52.11 -16.74 -22.57
N ARG A 114 50.84 -16.77 -22.14
CA ARG A 114 49.68 -16.89 -23.02
C ARG A 114 48.42 -16.33 -22.36
N ILE A 115 47.55 -15.69 -23.13
CA ILE A 115 46.21 -15.28 -22.70
C ILE A 115 45.16 -15.99 -23.56
N TYR A 116 44.17 -16.58 -22.91
CA TYR A 116 42.98 -17.15 -23.53
C TYR A 116 41.76 -16.33 -23.12
N ILE A 117 41.04 -15.78 -24.10
CA ILE A 117 39.84 -14.97 -23.86
C ILE A 117 38.64 -15.69 -24.45
N TYR A 118 37.59 -15.87 -23.65
CA TYR A 118 36.34 -16.50 -24.08
C TYR A 118 35.21 -15.48 -24.09
N GLU A 119 34.59 -15.29 -25.24
CA GLU A 119 33.40 -14.47 -25.42
C GLU A 119 32.39 -15.18 -26.33
N PRO A 120 31.24 -15.63 -25.81
CA PRO A 120 30.26 -16.38 -26.59
C PRO A 120 29.51 -15.54 -27.63
N ILE A 121 29.26 -14.25 -27.35
CA ILE A 121 28.45 -13.42 -28.23
C ILE A 121 29.30 -12.93 -29.39
N LYS A 122 28.87 -13.26 -30.61
CA LYS A 122 29.67 -13.07 -31.83
C LYS A 122 30.09 -11.60 -32.02
N GLU A 123 29.18 -10.66 -31.79
CA GLU A 123 29.46 -9.24 -31.91
C GLU A 123 30.58 -8.78 -30.96
N TYR A 124 30.55 -9.23 -29.71
CA TYR A 124 31.56 -8.88 -28.69
C TYR A 124 32.87 -9.62 -28.92
N TYR A 125 32.79 -10.88 -29.35
CA TYR A 125 33.96 -11.65 -29.78
C TYR A 125 34.72 -10.94 -30.92
N GLU A 126 34.01 -10.47 -31.94
CA GLU A 126 34.61 -9.76 -33.08
C GLU A 126 35.23 -8.42 -32.63
N GLU A 127 34.57 -7.71 -31.72
CA GLU A 127 35.10 -6.49 -31.09
C GLU A 127 36.39 -6.78 -30.29
N CYS A 128 36.38 -7.78 -29.41
CA CYS A 128 37.54 -8.22 -28.63
C CYS A 128 38.70 -8.66 -29.52
N LEU A 129 38.43 -9.38 -30.62
CA LEU A 129 39.45 -9.80 -31.57
C LEU A 129 40.08 -8.60 -32.29
N GLN A 130 39.29 -7.59 -32.63
CA GLN A 130 39.82 -6.36 -33.24
C GLN A 130 40.64 -5.55 -32.25
N ASN A 131 40.20 -5.46 -31.00
CA ASN A 131 40.90 -4.72 -29.95
C ASN A 131 42.24 -5.37 -29.58
N THR A 132 42.27 -6.69 -29.38
CA THR A 132 43.50 -7.41 -29.00
C THR A 132 44.59 -7.35 -30.08
N ARG A 133 44.22 -7.25 -31.36
CA ARG A 133 45.18 -7.03 -32.46
C ARG A 133 45.94 -5.71 -32.35
N LYS A 134 45.40 -4.70 -31.67
CA LYS A 134 46.06 -3.41 -31.45
C LYS A 134 47.32 -3.55 -30.58
N PHE A 135 47.42 -4.62 -29.77
CA PHE A 135 48.55 -4.85 -28.87
C PHE A 135 49.79 -5.40 -29.58
N ASN A 136 49.65 -5.85 -30.84
CA ASN A 136 50.73 -6.37 -31.68
C ASN A 136 51.50 -7.53 -31.02
N VAL A 137 50.77 -8.52 -30.51
CA VAL A 137 51.31 -9.72 -29.85
C VAL A 137 50.65 -10.99 -30.40
N ASP A 138 51.40 -12.09 -30.42
CA ASP A 138 50.96 -13.37 -31.01
C ASP A 138 50.46 -14.38 -29.98
N ASN A 139 50.61 -14.08 -28.69
CA ASN A 139 50.28 -14.97 -27.57
C ASN A 139 48.97 -14.59 -26.87
N ILE A 140 47.98 -14.11 -27.65
CA ILE A 140 46.59 -13.94 -27.21
C ILE A 140 45.69 -14.74 -28.16
N GLU A 141 44.84 -15.59 -27.59
CA GLU A 141 43.84 -16.36 -28.33
C GLU A 141 42.44 -15.99 -27.87
N VAL A 142 41.67 -15.35 -28.76
CA VAL A 142 40.25 -15.07 -28.52
C VAL A 142 39.42 -16.22 -29.10
N ARG A 143 38.53 -16.79 -28.29
CA ARG A 143 37.65 -17.92 -28.63
C ARG A 143 36.19 -17.48 -28.57
N ASN A 144 35.44 -17.77 -29.64
CA ASN A 144 34.01 -17.53 -29.69
C ASN A 144 33.23 -18.71 -29.09
N ALA A 145 33.27 -18.85 -27.76
CA ALA A 145 32.59 -19.93 -27.05
C ALA A 145 32.24 -19.52 -25.61
N ALA A 146 31.15 -20.10 -25.10
CA ALA A 146 30.81 -20.06 -23.68
C ALA A 146 31.63 -21.09 -22.91
N VAL A 147 32.10 -20.74 -21.72
CA VAL A 147 32.81 -21.68 -20.83
C VAL A 147 31.80 -22.37 -19.92
N THR A 148 31.81 -23.70 -19.92
CA THR A 148 30.89 -24.55 -19.12
C THR A 148 31.54 -25.90 -18.80
N ASN A 149 30.80 -26.88 -18.29
CA ASN A 149 31.30 -28.22 -17.93
C ASN A 149 31.22 -29.28 -19.04
N PHE A 150 30.91 -28.88 -20.28
CA PHE A 150 30.78 -29.79 -21.41
C PHE A 150 31.11 -29.09 -22.74
N ASN A 151 31.41 -29.88 -23.76
CA ASN A 151 31.56 -29.40 -25.14
C ASN A 151 30.25 -29.59 -25.89
N GLY A 152 29.79 -28.55 -26.59
CA GLY A 152 28.54 -28.60 -27.34
C GLY A 152 28.06 -27.20 -27.70
N ASN A 153 26.75 -26.99 -27.57
CA ASN A 153 26.12 -25.69 -27.79
C ASN A 153 25.29 -25.31 -26.55
N LEU A 154 25.21 -24.02 -26.27
CA LEU A 154 24.40 -23.45 -25.20
C LEU A 154 23.53 -22.33 -25.77
N SER A 155 22.29 -22.24 -25.31
CA SER A 155 21.39 -21.14 -25.67
C SER A 155 21.57 -19.96 -24.71
N PHE A 156 21.47 -18.75 -25.23
CA PHE A 156 21.66 -17.49 -24.52
C PHE A 156 20.48 -16.55 -24.77
N ASP A 157 20.07 -15.86 -23.71
CA ASP A 157 19.27 -14.64 -23.82
C ASP A 157 20.24 -13.46 -23.98
N VAL A 158 20.24 -12.86 -25.17
CA VAL A 158 21.05 -11.67 -25.45
C VAL A 158 20.34 -10.45 -24.89
N ASN A 159 20.88 -9.91 -23.81
CA ASN A 159 20.37 -8.72 -23.14
C ASN A 159 21.24 -7.50 -23.50
N VAL A 160 21.46 -6.61 -22.54
CA VAL A 160 22.38 -5.46 -22.64
C VAL A 160 23.82 -5.97 -22.77
N LYS A 161 24.68 -5.20 -23.45
CA LYS A 161 26.12 -5.47 -23.57
C LYS A 161 26.74 -5.74 -22.19
N GLY A 162 27.47 -6.84 -22.07
CA GLY A 162 28.09 -7.25 -20.81
C GLY A 162 27.15 -7.93 -19.82
N SER A 163 25.92 -8.31 -20.20
CA SER A 163 24.97 -9.01 -19.30
C SER A 163 24.21 -10.15 -19.99
N SER A 164 24.84 -10.80 -20.96
CA SER A 164 24.23 -11.93 -21.70
C SER A 164 24.32 -13.21 -20.88
N ARG A 165 23.18 -13.90 -20.69
CA ARG A 165 23.10 -15.07 -19.78
C ARG A 165 22.67 -16.32 -20.51
N ALA A 166 23.21 -17.47 -20.09
CA ALA A 166 22.75 -18.76 -20.57
C ALA A 166 21.30 -19.02 -20.15
N SER A 167 20.48 -19.50 -21.09
CA SER A 167 19.04 -19.72 -20.91
C SER A 167 18.57 -20.82 -21.84
N GLU A 168 17.86 -21.82 -21.33
CA GLU A 168 17.28 -22.89 -22.17
C GLU A 168 16.27 -22.36 -23.21
N LEU A 169 15.66 -21.20 -22.92
CA LEU A 169 14.73 -20.51 -23.80
C LEU A 169 15.41 -19.42 -24.65
N GLY A 170 16.74 -19.33 -24.57
CA GLY A 170 17.53 -18.33 -25.27
C GLY A 170 17.39 -18.37 -26.77
N GLU A 171 17.30 -17.19 -27.39
CA GLU A 171 17.13 -17.04 -28.84
C GLU A 171 18.42 -17.30 -29.64
N VAL A 172 19.59 -17.16 -28.99
CA VAL A 172 20.90 -17.29 -29.65
C VAL A 172 21.61 -18.55 -29.17
N THR A 173 22.03 -19.41 -30.09
CA THR A 173 22.84 -20.59 -29.78
C THR A 173 24.31 -20.30 -30.05
N VAL A 174 25.16 -20.56 -29.07
CA VAL A 174 26.61 -20.35 -29.16
C VAL A 174 27.37 -21.65 -28.88
N PRO A 175 28.59 -21.83 -29.42
CA PRO A 175 29.47 -22.91 -29.03
C PRO A 175 29.76 -22.87 -27.52
N ALA A 176 29.88 -24.03 -26.90
CA ALA A 176 30.20 -24.17 -25.49
C ALA A 176 31.34 -25.18 -25.29
N VAL A 177 32.25 -24.88 -24.38
CA VAL A 177 33.47 -25.69 -24.14
C VAL A 177 33.80 -25.77 -22.65
N SER A 178 34.42 -26.88 -22.24
CA SER A 178 35.09 -27.00 -20.94
C SER A 178 36.57 -26.67 -21.07
N LEU A 179 37.13 -25.90 -20.13
CA LEU A 179 38.55 -25.53 -20.13
C LEU A 179 39.47 -26.77 -20.17
N ASP A 180 39.14 -27.80 -19.40
CA ASP A 180 39.92 -29.06 -19.34
C ASP A 180 40.03 -29.77 -20.71
N ALA A 181 39.06 -29.56 -21.61
CA ALA A 181 39.07 -30.19 -22.94
C ALA A 181 39.76 -29.32 -24.00
N ASP A 182 39.84 -28.01 -23.75
CA ASP A 182 40.16 -27.02 -24.76
C ASP A 182 41.57 -26.41 -24.56
N ILE A 183 42.05 -26.35 -23.31
CA ILE A 183 43.41 -25.92 -22.96
C ILE A 183 44.19 -27.13 -22.48
N SER A 184 45.28 -27.48 -23.17
CA SER A 184 46.13 -28.63 -22.79
C SER A 184 47.35 -28.25 -21.95
N GLU A 185 47.65 -26.96 -21.82
CA GLU A 185 48.80 -26.47 -21.06
C GLU A 185 48.41 -26.04 -19.63
N PRO A 186 49.34 -26.07 -18.66
CA PRO A 186 49.04 -25.66 -17.28
C PRO A 186 48.55 -24.22 -17.19
N ILE A 187 47.47 -23.97 -16.45
CA ILE A 187 46.89 -22.64 -16.22
C ILE A 187 47.37 -22.09 -14.87
N GLN A 188 47.72 -20.79 -14.80
CA GLN A 188 48.14 -20.15 -13.56
C GLN A 188 47.11 -19.15 -13.02
N PHE A 189 46.24 -18.60 -13.87
CA PHE A 189 45.18 -17.69 -13.41
C PHE A 189 43.92 -17.82 -14.26
N ILE A 190 42.77 -18.05 -13.61
CA ILE A 190 41.45 -18.02 -14.22
C ILE A 190 40.62 -16.89 -13.61
N LYS A 191 40.10 -16.01 -14.47
CA LYS A 191 39.05 -15.05 -14.13
C LYS A 191 37.73 -15.51 -14.71
N MET A 192 36.65 -15.40 -13.95
CA MET A 192 35.30 -15.70 -14.44
C MET A 192 34.31 -14.59 -14.06
N ASP A 193 33.70 -14.03 -15.09
CA ASP A 193 32.58 -13.10 -15.03
C ASP A 193 31.61 -13.49 -16.14
N ILE A 194 30.78 -14.50 -15.89
CA ILE A 194 30.02 -15.24 -16.91
C ILE A 194 28.56 -15.44 -16.52
N GLU A 195 28.01 -14.45 -15.83
CA GLU A 195 26.58 -14.21 -15.69
C GLU A 195 25.76 -15.38 -15.06
N GLY A 196 26.37 -16.07 -14.10
CA GLY A 196 25.75 -17.19 -13.36
C GLY A 196 26.20 -18.58 -13.83
N SER A 197 27.08 -18.66 -14.84
CA SER A 197 27.66 -19.92 -15.31
C SER A 197 28.91 -20.36 -14.55
N GLU A 198 29.36 -19.59 -13.55
CA GLU A 198 30.65 -19.76 -12.85
C GLU A 198 30.81 -21.17 -12.28
N LYS A 199 29.77 -21.71 -11.63
CA LYS A 199 29.82 -23.06 -11.05
C LYS A 199 29.97 -24.15 -12.11
N GLN A 200 29.38 -23.98 -13.30
CA GLN A 200 29.54 -24.95 -14.38
C GLN A 200 30.91 -24.81 -15.04
N ALA A 201 31.37 -23.59 -15.29
CA ALA A 201 32.73 -23.36 -15.80
C ALA A 201 33.80 -23.92 -14.85
N LEU A 202 33.66 -23.75 -13.52
CA LEU A 202 34.55 -24.34 -12.52
C LEU A 202 34.58 -25.87 -12.58
N ARG A 203 33.44 -26.53 -12.83
CA ARG A 203 33.38 -27.98 -13.06
C ARG A 203 34.04 -28.39 -14.38
N GLY A 204 33.98 -27.54 -15.41
CA GLY A 204 34.70 -27.72 -16.67
C GLY A 204 36.19 -27.43 -16.61
N ALA A 205 36.68 -26.92 -15.48
CA ALA A 205 38.08 -26.63 -15.21
C ALA A 205 38.62 -27.46 -14.03
N GLU A 206 37.93 -28.55 -13.67
CA GLU A 206 38.21 -29.32 -12.46
C GLU A 206 39.62 -29.93 -12.49
N GLN A 207 40.08 -30.39 -13.66
CA GLN A 207 41.41 -30.96 -13.82
C GLN A 207 42.49 -29.88 -13.66
N HIS A 208 42.32 -28.72 -14.29
CA HIS A 208 43.24 -27.59 -14.09
C HIS A 208 43.27 -27.11 -12.64
N ILE A 209 42.12 -26.98 -11.98
CA ILE A 209 42.04 -26.56 -10.57
C ILE A 209 42.75 -27.56 -9.64
N LYS A 210 42.70 -28.86 -9.95
CA LYS A 210 43.40 -29.91 -9.20
C LYS A 210 44.90 -29.98 -9.49
N ALA A 211 45.27 -29.97 -10.77
CA ALA A 211 46.62 -30.24 -11.21
C ALA A 211 47.52 -29.01 -11.16
N ASP A 212 47.02 -27.88 -11.65
CA ASP A 212 47.81 -26.65 -11.78
C ASP A 212 47.62 -25.73 -10.58
N THR A 213 46.50 -25.87 -9.85
CA THR A 213 46.11 -25.00 -8.73
C THR A 213 46.24 -23.51 -9.11
N PRO A 214 45.60 -23.04 -10.20
CA PRO A 214 45.67 -21.65 -10.63
C PRO A 214 45.08 -20.74 -9.57
N MET A 215 45.52 -19.48 -9.51
CA MET A 215 44.74 -18.45 -8.85
C MET A 215 43.37 -18.33 -9.52
N LEU A 216 42.33 -18.06 -8.74
CA LEU A 216 40.96 -17.89 -9.26
C LEU A 216 40.41 -16.53 -8.81
N ALA A 217 39.86 -15.75 -9.72
CA ALA A 217 39.09 -14.54 -9.42
C ALA A 217 37.70 -14.66 -10.03
N ILE A 218 36.71 -15.00 -9.20
CA ILE A 218 35.39 -15.45 -9.64
C ILE A 218 34.32 -14.48 -9.12
N CYS A 219 33.52 -13.93 -10.02
CA CYS A 219 32.35 -13.12 -9.65
C CYS A 219 31.32 -13.97 -8.89
N VAL A 220 30.80 -13.44 -7.78
CA VAL A 220 29.84 -14.14 -6.90
C VAL A 220 28.57 -13.34 -6.64
N TYR A 221 28.26 -12.39 -7.53
CA TYR A 221 27.09 -11.52 -7.42
C TYR A 221 25.91 -11.92 -8.33
N HIS A 222 26.14 -12.73 -9.37
CA HIS A 222 25.12 -13.07 -10.39
C HIS A 222 23.95 -13.93 -9.87
N LEU A 223 24.21 -14.83 -8.94
CA LEU A 223 23.17 -15.61 -8.24
C LEU A 223 23.34 -15.48 -6.73
N PRO A 224 22.25 -15.48 -5.94
CA PRO A 224 22.32 -15.40 -4.48
C PRO A 224 23.28 -16.43 -3.88
N SER A 225 23.16 -17.67 -4.37
CA SER A 225 23.92 -18.83 -3.90
C SER A 225 25.41 -18.79 -4.25
N ASP A 226 25.82 -18.01 -5.25
CA ASP A 226 27.21 -18.01 -5.70
C ASP A 226 28.14 -17.47 -4.62
N LEU A 227 27.62 -16.57 -3.77
CA LEU A 227 28.33 -16.00 -2.62
C LEU A 227 28.96 -17.06 -1.72
N TRP A 228 28.33 -18.23 -1.56
CA TRP A 228 28.83 -19.32 -0.71
C TRP A 228 29.15 -20.61 -1.47
N GLN A 229 28.39 -20.95 -2.51
CA GLN A 229 28.59 -22.21 -3.26
C GLN A 229 29.88 -22.21 -4.07
N VAL A 230 30.30 -21.06 -4.62
CA VAL A 230 31.52 -20.98 -5.43
C VAL A 230 32.75 -21.35 -4.59
N ALA A 231 32.87 -20.75 -3.39
CA ALA A 231 33.96 -21.06 -2.46
C ALA A 231 33.97 -22.54 -2.07
N GLN A 232 32.79 -23.09 -1.73
CA GLN A 232 32.66 -24.50 -1.36
C GLN A 232 33.01 -25.44 -2.50
N LEU A 233 32.58 -25.13 -3.72
CA LEU A 233 32.89 -25.91 -4.92
C LEU A 233 34.40 -25.96 -5.15
N ILE A 234 35.06 -24.80 -5.18
CA ILE A 234 36.52 -24.72 -5.34
C ILE A 234 37.21 -25.53 -4.25
N ASN A 235 36.84 -25.35 -2.98
CA ASN A 235 37.43 -26.08 -1.86
C ASN A 235 37.18 -27.59 -1.92
N SER A 236 36.07 -28.04 -2.51
CA SER A 236 35.77 -29.46 -2.72
C SER A 236 36.58 -30.09 -3.85
N ILE A 237 36.94 -29.28 -4.86
CA ILE A 237 37.80 -29.69 -5.98
C ILE A 237 39.25 -29.76 -5.50
N ASN A 238 39.71 -28.73 -4.79
CA ASN A 238 41.07 -28.61 -4.26
C ASN A 238 41.06 -27.82 -2.94
N SER A 239 41.51 -28.45 -1.84
CA SER A 239 41.56 -27.84 -0.50
C SER A 239 42.80 -26.97 -0.25
N GLU A 240 43.71 -26.85 -1.23
CA GLU A 240 44.94 -26.07 -1.13
C GLU A 240 44.75 -24.59 -1.44
N TYR A 241 43.52 -24.09 -1.37
CA TYR A 241 43.19 -22.68 -1.49
C TYR A 241 42.92 -22.00 -0.15
N THR A 242 43.19 -20.71 -0.15
CA THR A 242 42.73 -19.76 0.85
C THR A 242 41.83 -18.72 0.16
N PHE A 243 40.74 -18.30 0.81
CA PHE A 243 39.75 -17.44 0.17
C PHE A 243 39.78 -16.00 0.70
N ARG A 244 39.65 -15.05 -0.23
CA ARG A 244 39.45 -13.63 0.06
C ARG A 244 38.28 -13.09 -0.76
N LEU A 245 37.57 -12.09 -0.25
CA LEU A 245 36.39 -11.49 -0.86
C LEU A 245 36.56 -9.98 -0.94
N ARG A 246 36.30 -9.39 -2.09
CA ARG A 246 36.35 -7.93 -2.30
C ARG A 246 35.13 -7.49 -3.11
N HIS A 247 34.76 -6.24 -2.93
CA HIS A 247 33.67 -5.59 -3.65
C HIS A 247 34.24 -4.35 -4.35
N HIS A 248 34.11 -4.30 -5.68
CA HIS A 248 34.86 -3.36 -6.52
C HIS A 248 34.02 -2.22 -7.10
N GLN A 249 32.73 -2.15 -6.76
CA GLN A 249 31.85 -1.06 -7.19
C GLN A 249 31.05 -0.49 -6.03
N THR A 250 30.28 0.57 -6.31
CA THR A 250 29.36 1.20 -5.34
C THR A 250 27.91 0.77 -5.52
N ASN A 251 27.67 -0.20 -6.42
CA ASN A 251 26.40 -0.85 -6.68
C ASN A 251 26.41 -2.29 -6.15
N THR A 252 25.46 -3.14 -6.53
CA THR A 252 25.38 -4.52 -6.03
C THR A 252 26.32 -5.51 -6.73
N ASP A 253 27.02 -5.04 -7.75
CA ASP A 253 27.73 -5.88 -8.71
C ASP A 253 29.22 -5.93 -8.36
N GLU A 254 30.02 -6.67 -9.13
CA GLU A 254 31.48 -6.72 -8.96
C GLU A 254 31.96 -7.14 -7.57
N THR A 255 31.21 -8.06 -6.94
CA THR A 255 31.70 -8.82 -5.78
C THR A 255 32.48 -10.03 -6.28
N VAL A 256 33.78 -10.08 -5.96
CA VAL A 256 34.72 -11.08 -6.48
C VAL A 256 35.31 -11.90 -5.35
N LEU A 257 35.20 -13.22 -5.47
CA LEU A 257 35.86 -14.20 -4.62
C LEU A 257 37.21 -14.58 -5.25
N TYR A 258 38.27 -14.40 -4.48
CA TYR A 258 39.63 -14.79 -4.84
C TYR A 258 39.98 -16.10 -4.13
N ALA A 259 40.31 -17.14 -4.89
CA ALA A 259 40.91 -18.36 -4.36
C ALA A 259 42.42 -18.32 -4.64
N ILE A 260 43.20 -18.20 -3.57
CA ILE A 260 44.66 -18.02 -3.63
C ILE A 260 45.31 -19.35 -3.21
N PRO A 261 46.19 -19.94 -4.03
CA PRO A 261 46.90 -21.16 -3.66
C PRO A 261 47.73 -20.97 -2.38
N LYS A 262 47.64 -21.89 -1.42
CA LYS A 262 48.40 -21.83 -0.14
C LYS A 262 49.91 -21.85 -0.35
N CYS A 263 50.39 -22.41 -1.46
CA CYS A 263 51.79 -22.43 -1.84
C CYS A 263 52.32 -21.07 -2.30
N HIS A 264 51.43 -20.14 -2.71
CA HIS A 264 51.80 -18.79 -3.11
C HIS A 264 51.94 -17.90 -1.87
N GLN A 265 53.13 -17.92 -1.23
CA GLN A 265 53.50 -16.94 -0.20
C GLN A 265 54.65 -16.05 -0.70
N ASN A 266 54.35 -14.76 -0.88
CA ASN A 266 55.24 -13.67 -1.30
C ASN A 266 55.99 -13.91 -2.63
N PRO A 267 55.39 -13.58 -3.79
CA PRO A 267 56.15 -13.49 -5.02
C PRO A 267 57.24 -12.43 -4.84
N ASP A 268 58.46 -12.80 -5.22
CA ASP A 268 59.59 -11.89 -5.30
C ASP A 268 59.32 -10.86 -6.40
N VAL A 269 58.73 -9.71 -6.00
CA VAL A 269 58.33 -8.57 -6.85
C VAL A 269 59.53 -7.96 -7.61
N SER A 270 60.75 -8.42 -7.33
CA SER A 270 61.99 -7.85 -7.86
C SER A 270 62.30 -8.21 -9.32
N SER A 271 61.61 -9.18 -9.92
CA SER A 271 61.97 -9.67 -11.25
C SER A 271 60.97 -9.28 -12.35
N ARG A 272 60.78 -7.97 -12.52
CA ARG A 272 60.14 -7.41 -13.72
C ARG A 272 60.91 -7.87 -14.95
N SER A 273 60.29 -8.70 -15.79
CA SER A 273 60.83 -9.09 -17.08
C SER A 273 60.98 -7.89 -18.01
N GLU A 274 61.73 -8.06 -19.09
CA GLU A 274 61.84 -7.09 -20.17
C GLU A 274 60.45 -6.73 -20.69
N TYR A 275 60.07 -5.47 -20.46
CA TYR A 275 58.78 -4.90 -20.79
C TYR A 275 58.83 -4.44 -22.26
N SER A 276 57.99 -5.01 -23.13
CA SER A 276 57.74 -4.40 -24.45
C SER A 276 57.02 -3.07 -24.23
N LEU A 277 57.76 -1.97 -24.27
CA LEU A 277 57.22 -0.63 -24.06
C LEU A 277 56.10 -0.31 -25.05
N GLU A 278 56.20 -0.80 -26.28
CA GLU A 278 55.19 -0.63 -27.33
C GLU A 278 53.88 -1.33 -26.97
N THR A 279 53.92 -2.59 -26.58
CA THR A 279 52.75 -3.37 -26.15
C THR A 279 52.06 -2.72 -24.95
N ALA A 280 52.85 -2.24 -24.00
CA ALA A 280 52.32 -1.58 -22.82
C ALA A 280 51.68 -0.22 -23.10
N LEU A 281 52.27 0.58 -24.00
CA LEU A 281 51.66 1.82 -24.46
C LEU A 281 50.33 1.52 -25.15
N ALA A 282 50.28 0.53 -26.04
CA ALA A 282 49.05 0.11 -26.71
C ALA A 282 47.96 -0.33 -25.71
N CYS A 283 48.32 -1.09 -24.67
CA CYS A 283 47.38 -1.49 -23.62
C CYS A 283 46.86 -0.29 -22.81
N ARG A 284 47.74 0.68 -22.47
CA ARG A 284 47.34 1.90 -21.76
C ARG A 284 46.42 2.78 -22.61
N GLU A 285 46.79 3.04 -23.86
CA GLU A 285 45.96 3.82 -24.78
C GLU A 285 44.57 3.19 -24.96
N PHE A 286 44.51 1.86 -25.11
CA PHE A 286 43.25 1.14 -25.23
C PHE A 286 42.40 1.21 -23.96
N THR A 287 43.00 0.99 -22.79
CA THR A 287 42.27 1.06 -21.51
C THR A 287 41.80 2.49 -21.21
N ASP A 288 42.63 3.50 -21.45
CA ASP A 288 42.27 4.92 -21.32
C ASP A 288 41.13 5.30 -22.29
N GLU A 289 41.12 4.78 -23.51
CA GLU A 289 40.05 5.01 -24.50
C GLU A 289 38.70 4.47 -24.01
N ILE A 290 38.67 3.23 -23.51
CA ILE A 290 37.44 2.62 -22.96
C ILE A 290 36.97 3.37 -21.71
N GLU A 291 37.88 3.68 -20.78
CA GLU A 291 37.55 4.43 -19.57
C GLU A 291 37.00 5.83 -19.90
N ALA A 292 37.57 6.52 -20.91
CA ALA A 292 37.08 7.81 -21.36
C ALA A 292 35.68 7.72 -22.00
N LEU A 293 35.41 6.67 -22.78
CA LEU A 293 34.09 6.42 -23.37
C LEU A 293 33.04 6.18 -22.28
N ASN A 294 33.33 5.29 -21.32
CA ASN A 294 32.45 4.96 -20.20
C ASN A 294 32.15 6.19 -19.34
N ASN A 295 33.18 6.99 -19.04
CA ASN A 295 33.03 8.24 -18.30
C ASN A 295 32.12 9.24 -19.05
N LYS A 296 32.27 9.36 -20.37
CA LYS A 296 31.42 10.23 -21.19
C LYS A 296 29.96 9.81 -21.15
N GLU A 297 29.66 8.52 -21.28
CA GLU A 297 28.29 7.99 -21.18
C GLU A 297 27.71 8.20 -19.78
N LEU A 298 28.52 8.01 -18.74
CA LEU A 298 28.14 8.28 -17.35
C LEU A 298 27.77 9.77 -17.14
N PHE A 299 28.57 10.69 -17.67
CA PHE A 299 28.28 12.13 -17.59
C PHE A 299 26.98 12.50 -18.31
N GLN A 300 26.73 11.91 -19.48
CA GLN A 300 25.48 12.13 -20.24
C GLN A 300 24.26 11.61 -19.46
N SER A 301 24.36 10.40 -18.92
CA SER A 301 23.30 9.77 -18.11
C SER A 301 23.02 10.58 -16.84
N LYS A 302 24.06 11.04 -16.15
CA LYS A 302 23.95 11.92 -14.98
C LYS A 302 23.24 13.23 -15.32
N ALA A 303 23.62 13.88 -16.43
CA ALA A 303 22.99 15.12 -16.86
C ALA A 303 21.49 14.94 -17.14
N TYR A 304 21.13 13.84 -17.81
CA TYR A 304 19.74 13.49 -18.06
C TYR A 304 18.94 13.27 -16.76
N ILE A 305 19.47 12.49 -15.81
CA ILE A 305 18.79 12.22 -14.53
C ILE A 305 18.62 13.50 -13.71
N LEU A 306 19.63 14.38 -13.67
CA LEU A 306 19.53 15.67 -12.98
C LEU A 306 18.44 16.57 -13.60
N GLN A 307 18.30 16.56 -14.92
CA GLN A 307 17.21 17.25 -15.60
C GLN A 307 15.85 16.67 -15.21
N GLN A 308 15.71 15.34 -15.20
CA GLN A 308 14.45 14.69 -14.79
C GLN A 308 14.11 15.00 -13.32
N LEU A 309 15.07 14.96 -12.41
CA LEU A 309 14.88 15.35 -11.01
C LEU A 309 14.39 16.78 -10.87
N THR A 310 14.88 17.70 -11.71
CA THR A 310 14.45 19.10 -11.74
C THR A 310 12.99 19.19 -12.19
N ASN A 311 12.62 18.51 -13.29
CA ASN A 311 11.24 18.43 -13.77
C ASN A 311 10.27 17.85 -12.72
N TYR A 312 10.69 16.78 -12.02
CA TYR A 312 9.90 16.16 -10.96
C TYR A 312 9.70 17.11 -9.76
N ARG A 313 10.74 17.86 -9.36
CA ARG A 313 10.63 18.85 -8.29
C ARG A 313 9.65 19.96 -8.64
N GLU A 314 9.71 20.48 -9.86
CA GLU A 314 8.76 21.51 -10.33
C GLU A 314 7.32 21.01 -10.33
N LYS A 315 7.09 19.81 -10.88
CA LYS A 315 5.76 19.18 -10.88
C LYS A 315 5.23 18.90 -9.48
N SER A 316 6.11 18.44 -8.57
CA SER A 316 5.74 18.23 -7.17
C SER A 316 5.39 19.55 -6.46
N ALA A 317 6.10 20.64 -6.76
CA ALA A 317 5.78 21.95 -6.19
C ALA A 317 4.40 22.46 -6.66
N GLN A 318 4.06 22.27 -7.94
CA GLN A 318 2.73 22.58 -8.47
C GLN A 318 1.63 21.77 -7.77
N GLN A 319 1.84 20.46 -7.56
CA GLN A 319 0.90 19.62 -6.84
C GLN A 319 0.72 20.05 -5.38
N CYS A 320 1.80 20.47 -4.70
CA CYS A 320 1.71 21.01 -3.34
C CYS A 320 0.83 22.28 -3.28
N SER A 321 0.89 23.15 -4.30
CA SER A 321 0.02 24.33 -4.41
C SER A 321 -1.46 23.93 -4.50
N ILE A 322 -1.78 22.96 -5.38
CA ILE A 322 -3.15 22.45 -5.55
C ILE A 322 -3.67 21.81 -4.24
N ILE A 323 -2.83 21.05 -3.55
CA ILE A 323 -3.20 20.46 -2.24
C ILE A 323 -3.51 21.55 -1.22
N SER A 324 -2.76 22.65 -1.22
CA SER A 324 -3.01 23.80 -0.33
C SER A 324 -4.37 24.44 -0.61
N GLU A 325 -4.70 24.66 -1.88
CA GLU A 325 -6.02 25.20 -2.29
C GLU A 325 -7.16 24.26 -1.88
N LEU A 326 -7.03 22.96 -2.15
CA LEU A 326 -8.04 21.96 -1.76
C LEU A 326 -8.23 21.90 -0.24
N ARG A 327 -7.16 22.04 0.55
CA ARG A 327 -7.25 22.11 2.01
C ARG A 327 -8.02 23.35 2.46
N HIS A 328 -7.78 24.49 1.83
CA HIS A 328 -8.51 25.73 2.12
C HIS A 328 -10.00 25.58 1.80
N TRP A 329 -10.34 25.03 0.63
CA TRP A 329 -11.73 24.78 0.25
C TRP A 329 -12.42 23.80 1.19
N ASN A 330 -11.74 22.72 1.60
CA ASN A 330 -12.28 21.77 2.56
C ASN A 330 -12.57 22.44 3.91
N GLN A 331 -11.70 23.34 4.39
CA GLN A 331 -11.96 24.10 5.62
C GLN A 331 -13.23 24.96 5.48
N GLN A 332 -13.38 25.71 4.39
CA GLN A 332 -14.57 26.53 4.14
C GLN A 332 -15.86 25.69 4.10
N LEU A 333 -15.80 24.51 3.48
CA LEU A 333 -16.93 23.58 3.45
C LEU A 333 -17.29 23.04 4.83
N GLN A 334 -16.31 22.76 5.70
CA GLN A 334 -16.56 22.34 7.08
C GLN A 334 -17.22 23.47 7.89
N GLU A 335 -16.74 24.71 7.75
CA GLU A 335 -17.34 25.87 8.42
C GLU A 335 -18.79 26.09 7.96
N ALA A 336 -19.04 26.00 6.65
CA ALA A 336 -20.39 26.11 6.08
C ALA A 336 -21.31 24.98 6.58
N LYS A 337 -20.81 23.75 6.69
CA LYS A 337 -21.56 22.61 7.23
C LYS A 337 -21.98 22.87 8.69
N VAL A 338 -21.04 23.28 9.55
CA VAL A 338 -21.33 23.57 10.97
C VAL A 338 -22.36 24.69 11.10
N PHE A 339 -22.28 25.72 10.25
CA PHE A 339 -23.28 26.78 10.21
C PHE A 339 -24.67 26.25 9.86
N LEU A 340 -24.78 25.42 8.82
CA LEU A 340 -26.06 24.84 8.39
C LEU A 340 -26.64 23.89 9.45
N GLU A 341 -25.83 23.05 10.08
CA GLU A 341 -26.25 22.19 11.19
C GLU A 341 -26.84 23.02 12.33
N ARG A 342 -26.23 24.16 12.69
CA ARG A 342 -26.77 25.07 13.70
C ARG A 342 -28.11 25.69 13.29
N GLN A 343 -28.29 26.04 12.02
CA GLN A 343 -29.57 26.58 11.51
C GLN A 343 -30.68 25.53 11.58
N ILE A 344 -30.36 24.26 11.33
CA ILE A 344 -31.30 23.14 11.45
C ILE A 344 -31.74 23.01 12.92
N THR A 345 -30.79 22.94 13.86
CA THR A 345 -31.12 22.84 15.29
C THR A 345 -32.03 23.98 15.77
N ASN A 346 -31.73 25.23 15.40
CA ASN A 346 -32.56 26.37 15.77
C ASN A 346 -33.99 26.27 15.21
N ARG A 347 -34.14 25.75 13.99
CA ARG A 347 -35.45 25.54 13.37
C ARG A 347 -36.21 24.42 14.06
N ASP A 348 -35.55 23.33 14.42
CA ASP A 348 -36.16 22.21 15.17
C ASP A 348 -36.66 22.68 16.55
N GLU A 349 -35.91 23.53 17.24
CA GLU A 349 -36.36 24.17 18.49
C GLU A 349 -37.63 25.00 18.28
N SER A 350 -37.65 25.82 17.23
CA SER A 350 -38.82 26.65 16.88
C SER A 350 -40.05 25.78 16.53
N ILE A 351 -39.85 24.70 15.77
CA ILE A 351 -40.91 23.75 15.42
C ILE A 351 -41.46 23.08 16.68
N ASN A 352 -40.59 22.68 17.61
CA ASN A 352 -41.00 22.08 18.88
C ASN A 352 -41.83 23.04 19.75
N GLU A 353 -41.46 24.33 19.78
CA GLU A 353 -42.24 25.35 20.48
C GLU A 353 -43.64 25.53 19.87
N ILE A 354 -43.73 25.61 18.54
CA ILE A 354 -45.00 25.67 17.83
C ILE A 354 -45.84 24.41 18.13
N MET A 355 -45.24 23.22 18.11
CA MET A 355 -45.96 21.97 18.42
C MET A 355 -46.53 21.97 19.85
N ARG A 356 -45.81 22.50 20.83
CA ARG A 356 -46.34 22.67 22.20
C ARG A 356 -47.53 23.62 22.24
N SER A 357 -47.40 24.79 21.61
CA SER A 357 -48.51 25.75 21.54
C SER A 357 -49.75 25.18 20.85
N VAL A 358 -49.58 24.40 19.77
CA VAL A 358 -50.68 23.71 19.10
C VAL A 358 -51.33 22.68 20.03
N ALA A 359 -50.54 21.93 20.79
CA ALA A 359 -51.07 20.97 21.77
C ALA A 359 -51.87 21.67 22.89
N ASP A 360 -51.37 22.77 23.44
CA ASP A 360 -52.06 23.56 24.47
C ASP A 360 -53.39 24.13 23.94
N ASN A 361 -53.38 24.68 22.73
CA ASN A 361 -54.58 25.18 22.07
C ASN A 361 -55.60 24.06 21.82
N ARG A 362 -55.15 22.86 21.49
CA ARG A 362 -56.04 21.71 21.31
C ARG A 362 -56.74 21.34 22.61
N VAL A 363 -56.01 21.28 23.72
CA VAL A 363 -56.58 21.02 25.06
C VAL A 363 -57.58 22.10 25.45
N ALA A 364 -57.25 23.37 25.23
CA ALA A 364 -58.18 24.48 25.48
C ALA A 364 -59.46 24.37 24.66
N ASN A 365 -59.35 23.99 23.38
CA ASN A 365 -60.50 23.80 22.51
C ASN A 365 -61.38 22.61 22.95
N GLU A 366 -60.77 21.51 23.38
CA GLU A 366 -61.49 20.36 23.94
C GLU A 366 -62.26 20.76 25.23
N SER A 367 -61.68 21.61 26.08
CA SER A 367 -62.36 22.17 27.26
C SER A 367 -63.56 23.05 26.87
N LEU A 368 -63.37 24.00 25.94
CA LEU A 368 -64.43 24.86 25.43
C LEU A 368 -65.57 24.06 24.79
N GLN A 369 -65.24 23.00 24.05
CA GLN A 369 -66.23 22.09 23.49
C GLN A 369 -67.04 21.38 24.59
N GLY A 370 -66.38 21.02 25.70
CA GLY A 370 -67.03 20.48 26.89
C GLY A 370 -68.03 21.45 27.52
N GLU A 371 -67.64 22.72 27.70
CA GLU A 371 -68.52 23.77 28.20
C GLU A 371 -69.70 24.03 27.25
N LEU A 372 -69.46 24.08 25.94
CA LEU A 372 -70.49 24.24 24.93
C LEU A 372 -71.53 23.10 25.01
N ASN A 373 -71.08 21.87 25.18
CA ASN A 373 -71.96 20.71 25.34
C ASN A 373 -72.81 20.82 26.63
N GLN A 374 -72.24 21.34 27.73
CA GLN A 374 -73.00 21.58 28.96
C GLN A 374 -74.07 22.66 28.77
N LEU A 375 -73.71 23.79 28.14
CA LEU A 375 -74.66 24.85 27.81
C LEU A 375 -75.79 24.33 26.91
N HIS A 376 -75.45 23.52 25.91
CA HIS A 376 -76.45 22.90 25.04
C HIS A 376 -77.42 22.02 25.83
N LYS A 377 -76.93 21.22 26.79
CA LYS A 377 -77.78 20.43 27.69
C LYS A 377 -78.71 21.32 28.52
N TRP A 378 -78.20 22.42 29.09
CA TRP A 378 -79.03 23.37 29.84
C TRP A 378 -80.12 24.01 28.99
N VAL A 379 -79.83 24.34 27.73
CA VAL A 379 -80.84 24.86 26.79
C VAL A 379 -81.96 23.84 26.59
N VAL A 380 -81.62 22.57 26.35
CA VAL A 380 -82.61 21.48 26.19
C VAL A 380 -83.45 21.28 27.46
N ASP A 381 -82.82 21.34 28.65
CA ASP A 381 -83.53 21.23 29.93
C ASP A 381 -84.49 22.41 30.15
N LEU A 382 -84.06 23.64 29.80
CA LEU A 382 -84.90 24.84 29.88
C LEU A 382 -86.07 24.81 28.89
N GLU A 383 -85.86 24.33 27.67
CA GLU A 383 -86.94 24.14 26.69
C GLU A 383 -87.97 23.11 27.17
N SER A 384 -87.50 22.03 27.78
CA SER A 384 -88.36 21.01 28.39
C SER A 384 -89.16 21.60 29.56
N ALA A 385 -88.53 22.37 30.44
CA ALA A 385 -89.18 23.06 31.55
C ALA A 385 -90.21 24.08 31.06
N LYS A 386 -89.88 24.87 30.03
CA LYS A 386 -90.81 25.81 29.39
C LYS A 386 -92.05 25.09 28.88
N THR A 387 -91.87 23.95 28.20
CA THR A 387 -92.98 23.15 27.67
C THR A 387 -93.86 22.60 28.80
N PHE A 388 -93.25 22.13 29.90
CA PHE A 388 -93.97 21.69 31.08
C PHE A 388 -94.80 22.81 31.72
N TRP A 389 -94.21 23.99 31.97
CA TRP A 389 -94.91 25.13 32.56
C TRP A 389 -96.04 25.65 31.65
N TRP A 390 -95.84 25.62 30.34
CA TRP A 390 -96.89 25.96 29.38
C TRP A 390 -98.11 25.03 29.51
N SER A 391 -97.89 23.72 29.62
CA SER A 391 -98.97 22.74 29.84
C SER A 391 -99.70 22.97 31.16
N GLN A 392 -98.97 23.31 32.24
CA GLN A 392 -99.58 23.66 33.52
C GLN A 392 -100.44 24.93 33.43
N ALA A 393 -99.98 25.95 32.71
CA ALA A 393 -100.75 27.17 32.49
C ALA A 393 -102.06 26.88 31.74
N GLN A 394 -102.01 26.06 30.69
CA GLN A 394 -103.21 25.65 29.94
C GLN A 394 -104.22 24.88 30.82
N SER A 395 -103.73 23.99 31.69
CA SER A 395 -104.57 23.26 32.65
C SER A 395 -105.25 24.21 33.64
N LEU A 396 -104.51 25.19 34.17
CA LEU A 396 -105.07 26.21 35.06
C LEU A 396 -106.10 27.10 34.35
N GLU A 397 -105.86 27.50 33.10
CA GLU A 397 -106.84 28.23 32.29
C GLU A 397 -108.14 27.44 32.09
N ALA A 398 -108.04 26.14 31.82
CA ALA A 398 -109.21 25.26 31.72
C ALA A 398 -109.99 25.22 33.05
N ASN A 399 -109.30 25.03 34.18
CA ASN A 399 -109.94 25.05 35.50
C ASN A 399 -110.62 26.40 35.82
N ILE A 400 -109.99 27.52 35.43
CA ILE A 400 -110.59 28.85 35.60
C ILE A 400 -111.84 28.99 34.74
N SER A 401 -111.84 28.45 33.52
CA SER A 401 -113.02 28.43 32.65
C SER A 401 -114.17 27.66 33.28
N ASP A 402 -113.90 26.45 33.80
CA ASP A 402 -114.91 25.63 34.49
C ASP A 402 -115.48 26.34 35.72
N LEU A 403 -114.63 27.00 36.52
CA LEU A 403 -115.05 27.78 37.68
C LEU A 403 -115.94 28.97 37.31
N LYS A 404 -115.64 29.65 36.19
CA LYS A 404 -116.48 30.74 35.66
C LYS A 404 -117.84 30.23 35.22
N GLU A 405 -117.89 29.05 34.61
CA GLU A 405 -119.14 28.43 34.22
C GLU A 405 -119.99 28.03 35.43
N TRP A 406 -119.35 27.42 36.44
CA TRP A 406 -119.99 27.13 37.74
C TRP A 406 -120.54 28.38 38.43
N THR A 407 -119.80 29.49 38.41
CA THR A 407 -120.28 30.74 39.02
C THR A 407 -121.48 31.31 38.27
N SER A 408 -121.48 31.27 36.93
CA SER A 408 -122.64 31.67 36.12
C SER A 408 -123.88 30.84 36.46
N GLN A 409 -123.74 29.51 36.59
CA GLN A 409 -124.85 28.63 36.98
C GLN A 409 -125.38 28.93 38.39
N LEU A 410 -124.49 29.25 39.33
CA LEU A 410 -124.87 29.65 40.69
C LEU A 410 -125.59 31.00 40.71
N GLU A 411 -125.20 31.96 39.87
CA GLU A 411 -125.89 33.24 39.74
C GLU A 411 -127.29 33.09 39.15
N GLU A 412 -127.47 32.24 38.13
CA GLU A 412 -128.80 31.89 37.60
C GLU A 412 -129.68 31.22 38.67
N ALA A 413 -129.13 30.26 39.42
CA ALA A 413 -129.83 29.62 40.52
C ALA A 413 -130.24 30.65 41.59
N LYS A 414 -129.35 31.56 41.96
CA LYS A 414 -129.64 32.64 42.91
C LYS A 414 -130.80 33.52 42.43
N LEU A 415 -130.81 33.91 41.15
CA LEU A 415 -131.88 34.72 40.56
C LEU A 415 -133.23 33.99 40.62
N TYR A 416 -133.23 32.69 40.32
CA TYR A 416 -134.42 31.83 40.44
C TYR A 416 -134.94 31.79 41.88
N TRP A 417 -134.07 31.57 42.87
CA TRP A 417 -134.45 31.55 44.29
C TRP A 417 -134.95 32.91 44.79
N GLN A 418 -134.39 34.02 44.32
CA GLN A 418 -134.88 35.37 44.65
C GLN A 418 -136.29 35.63 44.09
N THR A 419 -136.58 35.11 42.90
CA THR A 419 -137.92 35.23 42.29
C THR A 419 -138.94 34.42 43.09
N GLN A 420 -138.57 33.19 43.50
CA GLN A 420 -139.39 32.35 44.38
C GLN A 420 -139.64 33.01 45.75
N ALA A 421 -138.63 33.68 46.32
CA ALA A 421 -138.77 34.41 47.58
C ALA A 421 -139.74 35.60 47.44
N SER A 422 -139.62 36.39 46.37
CA SER A 422 -140.56 37.49 46.07
C SER A 422 -142.00 37.01 45.87
N ASP A 423 -142.21 35.88 45.20
CA ASP A 423 -143.55 35.30 45.05
C ASP A 423 -144.14 34.83 46.38
N LYS A 424 -143.31 34.26 47.26
CA LYS A 424 -143.74 33.90 48.63
C LYS A 424 -144.03 35.13 49.49
N ASP A 425 -143.20 36.17 49.42
CA ASP A 425 -143.45 37.43 50.13
C ASP A 425 -144.73 38.10 49.66
N ARG A 426 -145.02 38.07 48.35
CA ARG A 426 -146.31 38.52 47.80
C ARG A 426 -147.48 37.72 48.34
N THR A 427 -147.32 36.40 48.45
CA THR A 427 -148.34 35.50 49.03
C THR A 427 -148.56 35.80 50.53
N ILE A 428 -147.48 36.09 51.28
CA ILE A 428 -147.55 36.50 52.69
C ILE A 428 -148.26 37.85 52.81
N GLN A 429 -147.97 38.81 51.92
CA GLN A 429 -148.63 40.12 51.91
C GLN A 429 -150.13 39.99 51.63
N GLU A 430 -150.52 39.15 50.66
CA GLU A 430 -151.93 38.84 50.36
C GLU A 430 -152.64 38.17 51.55
N LEU A 431 -151.97 37.27 52.27
CA LEU A 431 -152.49 36.66 53.50
C LEU A 431 -152.61 37.68 54.64
N THR A 432 -151.66 38.62 54.74
CA THR A 432 -151.63 39.67 55.78
C THR A 432 -152.74 40.70 55.57
N ASP A 433 -152.99 41.13 54.33
CA ASP A 433 -154.12 42.00 53.96
C ASP A 433 -155.49 41.32 54.20
N ARG A 434 -155.53 39.99 54.12
CA ARG A 434 -156.72 39.18 54.41
C ARG A 434 -156.99 39.07 55.91
N ILE A 435 -155.95 39.09 56.74
CA ILE A 435 -156.02 39.15 58.20
C ILE A 435 -156.47 40.55 58.66
N SER A 436 -155.91 41.63 58.10
CA SER A 436 -156.30 43.00 58.45
C SER A 436 -157.75 43.36 58.07
N LYS A 437 -158.35 42.68 57.07
CA LYS A 437 -159.79 42.81 56.75
C LYS A 437 -160.74 42.09 57.72
N LEU A 438 -160.23 41.20 58.58
CA LEU A 438 -161.03 40.47 59.57
C LEU A 438 -161.06 41.13 60.96
N GLU A 439 -160.08 42.00 61.28
CA GLU A 439 -159.95 42.64 62.61
C GLU A 439 -160.64 44.02 62.72
N GLY A 440 -161.03 44.66 61.60
CA GLY A 440 -161.64 45.99 61.57
C GLY A 440 -163.16 46.07 61.85
N GLY A 441 -163.81 45.00 62.30
CA GLY A 441 -165.27 44.95 62.38
C GLY A 441 -165.83 44.09 63.50
N LYS A 442 -165.70 44.54 64.75
CA LYS A 442 -166.54 44.26 65.96
C LYS A 442 -165.80 44.82 67.19
N SER A 443 -166.21 45.95 67.77
CA SER A 443 -167.24 46.11 68.84
C SER A 443 -166.54 46.68 70.09
N ASP A 444 -166.77 47.96 70.43
CA ASP A 444 -167.74 48.43 71.45
C ASP A 444 -167.31 48.18 72.91
N LYS A 445 -166.64 49.17 73.52
CA LYS A 445 -167.14 49.99 74.64
C LYS A 445 -166.14 51.03 75.09
#